data_AF-A0A832WEE3-F1
#
_entry.id   AF-A0A832WEE3-F1
#
_cell.length_a   1.000
_cell.length_b   1.000
_cell.length_c   1.000
_cell.angle_alpha   90.00
_cell.angle_beta   90.00
_cell.angle_gamma   90.00
#
_symmetry.space_group_name_H-M   'P 1'
#
loop_
_entity.id
_entity.type
_entity.pdbx_description
1 polymer ?
#
loop_
_entity_poly.entity_id
_entity_poly.type
_entity_poly.pdbx_seq_one_letter_code
_entity_poly.pdbx_strand_id
1 'polypeptide(L)' 'MVAGRSWFAEAICTFALVFFGPLSIIVTSDWFGDKLNLEGLLIISLAHSAAIGMMVYAFGHVSGAHINPAV' A
#
# COMPACT_ATOMS: atom_id res chain seq x y z
N MET A 1 -17.24 17.94 -0.23
CA MET A 1 -16.77 16.67 0.37
C MET A 1 -17.33 16.60 1.77
N VAL A 2 -18.09 15.55 2.13
CA VAL A 2 -18.45 15.33 3.53
C VAL A 2 -17.19 14.78 4.20
N ALA A 3 -16.61 15.52 5.15
CA ALA A 3 -15.29 15.23 5.73
C ALA A 3 -15.15 13.76 6.19
N GLY A 4 -16.18 13.21 6.85
CA GLY A 4 -16.14 11.83 7.34
C GLY A 4 -15.98 10.76 6.25
N ARG A 5 -16.54 10.97 5.05
CA ARG A 5 -16.41 10.01 3.94
C ARG A 5 -14.99 9.99 3.39
N SER A 6 -14.38 11.16 3.20
CA SER A 6 -13.02 11.28 2.69
C SER A 6 -12.00 10.81 3.73
N TRP A 7 -12.21 11.07 5.02
CA TRP A 7 -11.34 10.56 6.10
C TRP A 7 -11.37 9.04 6.20
N PHE A 8 -12.55 8.42 6.11
CA PHE A 8 -12.66 6.97 6.15
C PHE A 8 -12.03 6.30 4.92
N ALA A 9 -12.15 6.94 3.75
CA ALA A 9 -11.45 6.48 2.54
C ALA A 9 -9.92 6.52 2.72
N GLU A 10 -9.35 7.64 3.20
CA GLU A 10 -7.90 7.71 3.49
C GLU A 10 -7.44 6.68 4.53
N ALA A 11 -8.27 6.41 5.55
CA ALA A 11 -7.97 5.38 6.55
C ALA A 11 -7.89 3.98 5.92
N ILE A 12 -8.82 3.63 5.02
CA ILE A 12 -8.79 2.36 4.28
C ILE A 12 -7.57 2.30 3.35
N CYS A 13 -7.30 3.37 2.61
CA CYS A 13 -6.17 3.41 1.69
C CYS A 13 -4.85 3.25 2.44
N THR A 14 -4.65 3.99 3.53
CA THR A 14 -3.45 3.92 4.36
C THR A 14 -3.33 2.54 5.00
N PHE A 15 -4.44 1.97 5.48
CA PHE A 15 -4.47 0.59 5.98
C PHE A 15 -3.99 -0.41 4.93
N ALA A 16 -4.47 -0.32 3.68
CA ALA A 16 -4.04 -1.21 2.61
C ALA A 16 -2.52 -1.10 2.36
N LEU A 17 -1.96 0.11 2.35
CA LEU A 17 -0.51 0.32 2.21
C LEU A 17 0.28 -0.32 3.36
N VAL A 18 -0.08 -0.04 4.61
CA VAL A 18 0.66 -0.56 5.78
C VAL A 18 0.36 -2.02 6.10
N PHE A 19 -0.70 -2.59 5.54
CA PHE A 19 -0.97 -4.02 5.62
C PHE A 19 -0.18 -4.77 4.55
N PHE A 20 -0.43 -4.51 3.27
CA PHE A 20 0.19 -5.26 2.18
C PHE A 20 1.68 -4.95 1.99
N GLY A 21 2.11 -3.72 2.30
CA GLY A 21 3.51 -3.33 2.16
C GLY A 21 4.43 -4.14 3.07
N PRO A 22 4.38 -3.95 4.40
CA PRO A 22 5.13 -4.76 5.36
C PRO A 22 4.86 -6.27 5.26
N LEU A 23 3.62 -6.70 4.99
CA LEU A 23 3.30 -8.12 4.79
C LEU A 23 4.12 -8.71 3.63
N SER A 24 4.29 -7.98 2.53
CA SER A 24 5.11 -8.44 1.41
C SER A 24 6.57 -8.66 1.81
N ILE A 25 7.10 -7.88 2.75
CA ILE A 25 8.47 -8.06 3.28
C ILE A 25 8.56 -9.36 4.06
N ILE A 26 7.60 -9.61 4.97
CA ILE A 26 7.57 -10.82 5.81
C ILE A 26 7.47 -12.08 4.94
N VAL A 27 6.56 -12.09 3.97
CA VAL A 27 6.39 -13.24 3.06
C VAL A 27 7.62 -13.43 2.18
N THR A 28 8.22 -12.34 1.71
CA THR A 28 9.43 -12.40 0.91
C THR A 28 10.62 -12.95 1.71
N SER A 29 10.79 -12.56 2.98
CA SER A 29 11.86 -13.11 3.83
C SER A 29 11.71 -14.61 4.07
N ASP A 30 10.47 -15.09 4.19
CA ASP A 30 10.19 -16.53 4.33
C ASP A 30 10.56 -17.33 3.07
N TRP A 31 10.33 -16.75 1.89
CA TRP A 31 10.53 -17.45 0.61
C TRP A 31 11.95 -17.32 0.04
N PHE A 32 12.58 -16.15 0.21
CA PHE A 32 13.86 -15.82 -0.41
C PHE A 32 15.00 -15.57 0.60
N GLY A 33 14.71 -15.75 1.90
CA GLY A 33 15.63 -15.53 3.01
C GLY A 33 15.72 -14.07 3.47
N ASP A 34 16.39 -13.85 4.60
CA ASP A 34 16.43 -12.54 5.28
C ASP A 34 17.31 -11.48 4.60
N LYS A 35 18.04 -11.84 3.55
CA LYS A 35 18.91 -10.91 2.83
C LYS A 35 18.15 -10.24 1.70
N LEU A 36 18.40 -8.95 1.49
CA LEU A 36 17.89 -8.24 0.33
C LEU A 36 18.51 -8.81 -0.95
N ASN A 37 17.67 -9.40 -1.79
CA ASN A 37 18.00 -9.90 -3.12
C ASN A 37 17.05 -9.31 -4.17
N LEU A 38 17.41 -9.44 -5.44
CA LEU A 38 16.67 -8.81 -6.53
C LEU A 38 15.22 -9.33 -6.62
N GLU A 39 15.05 -10.65 -6.49
CA GLU A 39 13.74 -11.32 -6.57
C GLU A 39 12.79 -10.81 -5.49
N GLY A 40 13.28 -10.71 -4.25
CA GLY A 40 12.49 -10.20 -3.14
C GLY A 40 12.15 -8.72 -3.28
N LEU A 41 13.09 -7.89 -3.74
CA LEU A 41 12.82 -6.48 -4.02
C LEU A 41 11.77 -6.29 -5.12
N LEU A 42 11.76 -7.16 -6.14
CA LEU A 42 10.74 -7.14 -7.18
C LEU A 42 9.35 -7.46 -6.60
N ILE A 43 9.22 -8.48 -5.76
CA ILE A 43 7.93 -8.82 -5.14
C ILE A 43 7.47 -7.71 -4.19
N ILE A 44 8.36 -7.20 -3.33
CA ILE A 44 8.02 -6.13 -2.38
C ILE A 44 7.56 -4.87 -3.13
N SER A 45 8.27 -4.45 -4.18
CA SER A 45 7.91 -3.26 -4.97
C SER A 45 6.61 -3.45 -5.75
N LEU A 46 6.38 -4.62 -6.34
CA LEU A 46 5.11 -4.95 -7.00
C LEU A 46 3.94 -4.98 -6.02
N ALA A 47 4.11 -5.55 -4.83
CA ALA A 47 3.05 -5.59 -3.82
C ALA A 47 2.68 -4.19 -3.32
N HIS A 48 3.67 -3.35 -3.01
CA HIS A 48 3.42 -1.96 -2.60
C HIS A 48 2.75 -1.15 -3.71
N SER A 49 3.28 -1.22 -4.93
CA SER A 49 2.74 -0.46 -6.06
C SER A 49 1.34 -0.94 -6.46
N ALA A 50 1.06 -2.24 -6.40
CA ALA A 50 -0.29 -2.78 -6.63
C ALA A 50 -1.28 -2.31 -5.55
N ALA A 51 -0.89 -2.32 -4.27
CA ALA A 51 -1.73 -1.82 -3.20
C ALA A 51 -2.08 -0.33 -3.40
N ILE A 52 -1.08 0.51 -3.67
CA ILE A 52 -1.28 1.94 -3.95
C ILE A 52 -2.15 2.12 -5.19
N GLY A 53 -1.81 1.47 -6.31
CA GLY A 53 -2.51 1.60 -7.57
C GLY A 53 -3.99 1.20 -7.48
N MET A 54 -4.30 0.10 -6.78
CA MET A 54 -5.68 -0.31 -6.55
C MET A 54 -6.43 0.69 -5.67
N MET A 55 -5.79 1.24 -4.63
CA MET A 55 -6.43 2.23 -3.75
C MET A 55 -6.67 3.57 -4.46
N VAL A 56 -5.73 4.02 -5.29
CA VAL A 56 -5.91 5.22 -6.13
C VAL A 56 -7.06 5.02 -7.11
N TYR A 57 -7.13 3.86 -7.79
CA TYR A 57 -8.23 3.55 -8.69
C TYR A 57 -9.58 3.52 -7.95
N ALA A 58 -9.64 2.86 -6.79
CA ALA A 58 -10.87 2.67 -6.03
C ALA A 58 -11.36 3.93 -5.29
N PHE A 59 -10.44 4.74 -4.73
CA PHE A 59 -10.79 5.83 -3.80
C PHE A 59 -10.25 7.20 -4.20
N GLY A 60 -9.48 7.33 -5.29
CA GLY A 60 -8.96 8.62 -5.75
C GLY A 60 -10.05 9.65 -5.99
N HIS A 61 -11.22 9.22 -6.49
CA HIS A 61 -12.39 10.08 -6.68
C HIS A 61 -13.16 10.42 -5.38
N VAL A 62 -12.81 9.79 -4.25
CA VAL A 62 -13.48 9.97 -2.95
C VAL A 62 -12.70 10.91 -2.04
N SER A 63 -11.38 10.71 -1.92
CA SER A 63 -10.51 11.48 -1.02
C SER A 63 -9.29 12.10 -1.68
N GLY A 64 -9.02 11.79 -2.94
CA GLY A 64 -7.73 12.05 -3.59
C GLY A 64 -6.74 10.89 -3.47
N ALA A 65 -7.00 9.94 -2.57
CA ALA A 65 -6.12 8.81 -2.26
C ALA A 65 -4.67 9.28 -2.04
N HIS A 66 -4.47 10.13 -1.02
CA HIS A 66 -3.14 10.60 -0.66
C HIS A 66 -2.31 9.46 -0.06
N ILE A 67 -2.92 8.64 0.82
CA ILE A 67 -2.33 7.43 1.43
C ILE A 67 -1.07 7.73 2.29
N ASN A 68 -0.65 8.99 2.34
CA ASN A 68 0.62 9.44 2.89
C ASN A 68 0.49 10.90 3.35
N PRO A 69 0.84 11.24 4.60
CA PRO A 69 0.81 12.62 5.10
C PRO A 69 1.70 13.61 4.34
N ALA A 70 2.73 13.13 3.63
CA ALA A 70 3.66 13.99 2.87
C ALA A 70 3.13 14.41 1.49
N VAL A 71 2.04 13.78 1.02
CA VAL A 71 1.37 14.07 -0.25
C VAL A 71 0.26 15.08 -0.01
#